data_AF-A0A812VA51-F1
#
_entry.id   AF-A0A812VA51-F1
#
_cell.length_a   1.000
_cell.length_b   1.000
_cell.length_c   1.000
_cell.angle_alpha   90.00
_cell.angle_beta   90.00
_cell.angle_gamma   90.00
#
_symmetry.space_group_name_H-M   'P 1'
#
loop_
_entity.id
_entity.type
_entity.pdbx_description
1 polymer ?
#
loop_
_entity_poly.entity_id
_entity_poly.type
_entity_poly.pdbx_seq_one_letter_code
_entity_poly.pdbx_strand_id
1 'polypeptide(L)'
;VTVLAGKLATFLAGAWNVLLKRQDVYRAFERRSQDQLGLFERLYELSYEELCPGDEGVSDLNEELDKHIQPSDVKLKTKKQLPYALRDAAVATRALEGLLLGLLEKEPGIGKPVVGRLKSSLRIVEKAAARGKWPDVSDVLDMARASLVTASHQGILVAYKTIRDSKEVKILKVKNRFRPDAAKNGWRDVNLILEFTTGSAEGMLAELQLQLKLLHDEENRRGNTTVEFEVEEEEDDDDESMWMQSWRQPVMLIGKPVPIDSENESCQQIHGNNPAAQLDKANELDDSSGEASQVNQPEAARHHGRDPGCIGGGAYANTSRPH
;
A
#
# COMPACT_ATOMS: atom_id res chain seq x y z
N VAL A 1 9.76 -19.32 -32.78
CA VAL A 1 9.55 -17.85 -32.71
C VAL A 1 8.37 -17.41 -33.57
N THR A 2 8.32 -17.78 -34.85
CA THR A 2 7.21 -17.49 -35.79
C THR A 2 5.82 -17.96 -35.33
N VAL A 3 5.71 -19.16 -34.77
CA VAL A 3 4.42 -19.69 -34.26
C VAL A 3 3.88 -18.90 -33.06
N LEU A 4 4.78 -18.43 -32.18
CA LEU A 4 4.39 -17.66 -31.00
C LEU A 4 3.97 -16.23 -31.36
N ALA A 5 4.67 -15.63 -32.33
CA ALA A 5 4.33 -14.33 -32.89
C ALA A 5 2.97 -14.36 -33.60
N GLY A 6 2.69 -15.43 -34.36
CA GLY A 6 1.38 -15.64 -34.99
C GLY A 6 0.24 -15.69 -33.96
N LYS A 7 0.39 -16.50 -32.91
CA LYS A 7 -0.64 -16.62 -31.86
C LYS A 7 -0.89 -15.32 -31.10
N LEU A 8 0.17 -14.55 -30.80
CA LEU A 8 0.04 -13.24 -30.15
C LEU A 8 -0.64 -12.22 -31.06
N ALA A 9 -0.29 -12.19 -32.34
CA ALA A 9 -0.94 -11.31 -33.32
C ALA A 9 -2.42 -11.63 -33.48
N THR A 10 -2.79 -12.91 -33.55
CA THR A 10 -4.20 -13.34 -33.63
C THR A 10 -4.97 -12.98 -32.35
N PHE A 11 -4.35 -13.14 -31.16
CA PHE A 11 -4.95 -12.73 -29.90
C PHE A 11 -5.18 -11.22 -29.82
N LEU A 12 -4.16 -10.42 -30.17
CA LEU A 12 -4.26 -8.96 -30.17
C LEU A 12 -5.27 -8.46 -31.21
N ALA A 13 -5.32 -9.06 -32.40
CA ALA A 13 -6.31 -8.74 -33.42
C ALA A 13 -7.73 -9.13 -32.96
N GLY A 14 -7.88 -10.26 -32.26
CA GLY A 14 -9.14 -10.66 -31.66
C GLY A 14 -9.60 -9.69 -30.57
N ALA A 15 -8.72 -9.34 -29.63
CA ALA A 15 -9.00 -8.36 -28.58
C ALA A 15 -9.32 -6.97 -29.16
N TRP A 16 -8.57 -6.54 -30.18
CA TRP A 16 -8.80 -5.29 -30.88
C TRP A 16 -10.14 -5.28 -31.63
N ASN A 17 -10.51 -6.38 -32.29
CA ASN A 17 -11.82 -6.51 -32.92
C ASN A 17 -12.95 -6.52 -31.90
N VAL A 18 -12.78 -7.14 -30.72
CA VAL A 18 -13.79 -7.04 -29.65
C VAL A 18 -13.91 -5.61 -29.15
N LEU A 19 -12.79 -4.89 -28.97
CA LEU A 19 -12.79 -3.48 -28.57
C LEU A 19 -13.41 -2.55 -29.64
N LEU A 20 -13.18 -2.82 -30.92
CA LEU A 20 -13.74 -2.04 -32.02
C LEU A 20 -15.21 -2.34 -32.30
N LYS A 21 -15.61 -3.62 -32.21
CA LYS A 21 -17.01 -4.03 -32.45
C LYS A 21 -17.93 -3.66 -31.29
N ARG A 22 -17.39 -3.47 -30.09
CA ARG A 22 -18.14 -3.02 -28.92
C ARG A 22 -18.00 -1.52 -28.71
N GLN A 23 -18.57 -0.75 -29.64
CA GLN A 23 -18.58 0.71 -29.56
C GLN A 23 -19.30 1.20 -28.28
N ASP A 24 -20.25 0.41 -27.77
CA ASP A 24 -20.89 0.54 -26.47
C ASP A 24 -19.88 0.49 -25.31
N VAL A 25 -18.97 -0.48 -25.31
CA VAL A 25 -17.91 -0.62 -24.29
C VAL A 25 -16.93 0.55 -24.35
N TYR A 26 -16.57 0.99 -25.56
CA TYR A 26 -15.72 2.17 -25.72
C TYR A 26 -16.41 3.45 -25.19
N ARG A 27 -17.67 3.68 -25.56
CA ARG A 27 -18.45 4.83 -25.07
C ARG A 27 -18.67 4.77 -23.55
N ALA A 28 -18.88 3.59 -22.99
CA ALA A 28 -18.97 3.41 -21.54
C ALA A 28 -17.64 3.72 -20.85
N PHE A 29 -16.52 3.31 -21.43
CA PHE A 29 -15.18 3.65 -20.95
C PHE A 29 -14.90 5.16 -21.05
N GLU A 30 -15.29 5.80 -22.16
CA GLU A 30 -15.14 7.24 -22.39
C GLU A 30 -15.98 8.05 -21.42
N ARG A 31 -17.28 7.72 -21.23
CA ARG A 31 -18.13 8.36 -20.21
C ARG A 31 -17.56 8.20 -18.81
N ARG A 32 -17.15 6.99 -18.42
CA ARG A 32 -16.49 6.76 -17.12
C ARG A 32 -15.23 7.62 -16.96
N SER A 33 -14.48 7.82 -18.04
CA SER A 33 -13.29 8.69 -18.03
C SER A 33 -13.67 10.17 -17.90
N GLN A 34 -14.72 10.62 -18.58
CA GLN A 34 -15.25 11.99 -18.48
C GLN A 34 -15.88 12.28 -17.11
N ASP A 35 -16.64 11.35 -16.55
CA ASP A 35 -17.20 11.46 -15.19
C ASP A 35 -16.10 11.53 -14.14
N GLN A 36 -15.03 10.74 -14.32
CA GLN A 36 -13.83 10.85 -13.50
C GLN A 36 -13.16 12.22 -13.65
N LEU A 37 -13.04 12.76 -14.87
CA LEU A 37 -12.54 14.12 -15.12
C LEU A 37 -13.35 15.22 -14.43
N GLY A 38 -14.68 15.20 -14.55
CA GLY A 38 -15.56 16.18 -13.88
C GLY A 38 -15.60 16.03 -12.35
N LEU A 39 -15.20 14.87 -11.82
CA LEU A 39 -14.91 14.68 -10.40
C LEU A 39 -13.56 15.30 -10.03
N PHE A 40 -12.53 15.09 -10.87
CA PHE A 40 -11.21 15.66 -10.64
C PHE A 40 -11.24 17.17 -10.63
N GLU A 41 -11.95 17.81 -11.54
CA GLU A 41 -12.09 19.28 -11.58
C GLU A 41 -12.71 19.81 -10.28
N ARG A 42 -13.76 19.16 -9.75
CA ARG A 42 -14.39 19.59 -8.49
C ARG A 42 -13.53 19.38 -7.25
N LEU A 43 -12.79 18.27 -7.17
CA LEU A 43 -11.82 18.05 -6.09
C LEU A 43 -10.59 18.96 -6.22
N TYR A 44 -10.30 19.43 -7.42
CA TYR A 44 -9.21 20.36 -7.71
C TYR A 44 -9.59 21.80 -7.40
N GLU A 45 -10.86 22.16 -7.58
CA GLU A 45 -11.43 23.48 -7.24
C GLU A 45 -11.57 23.70 -5.73
N LEU A 46 -11.84 22.63 -4.96
CA LEU A 46 -11.82 22.73 -3.50
C LEU A 46 -10.39 23.02 -3.05
N SER A 47 -10.21 24.19 -2.45
CA SER A 47 -8.91 24.56 -1.92
C SER A 47 -8.55 23.55 -0.82
N TYR A 48 -7.24 23.32 -0.65
CA TYR A 48 -6.74 22.46 0.40
C TYR A 48 -7.30 22.86 1.79
N GLU A 49 -7.43 24.18 2.02
CA GLU A 49 -7.97 24.79 3.24
C GLU A 49 -9.49 24.52 3.41
N GLU A 50 -10.23 24.33 2.31
CA GLU A 50 -11.65 23.96 2.35
C GLU A 50 -11.86 22.48 2.65
N LEU A 51 -10.96 21.60 2.17
CA LEU A 51 -11.04 20.16 2.41
C LEU A 51 -10.63 19.79 3.84
N CYS A 52 -9.66 20.49 4.40
CA CYS A 52 -9.08 20.18 5.71
C CYS A 52 -8.84 21.46 6.53
N PRO A 53 -9.90 22.19 6.92
CA PRO A 53 -9.75 23.42 7.70
C PRO A 53 -9.09 23.12 9.05
N GLY A 54 -7.95 23.76 9.33
CA GLY A 54 -7.21 23.61 10.57
C GLY A 54 -6.22 22.44 10.62
N ASP A 55 -5.96 21.74 9.51
CA ASP A 55 -4.93 20.70 9.46
C ASP A 55 -3.53 21.32 9.24
N GLU A 56 -2.91 21.78 10.33
CA GLU A 56 -1.57 22.38 10.32
C GLU A 56 -0.47 21.37 9.93
N GLY A 57 -0.76 20.06 9.96
CA GLY A 57 0.24 18.99 9.77
C GLY A 57 0.77 18.83 8.34
N VAL A 58 0.24 19.58 7.36
CA VAL A 58 0.64 19.43 5.95
C VAL A 58 1.97 20.05 5.63
N SER A 59 2.29 21.16 6.29
CA SER A 59 3.62 21.75 6.18
C SER A 59 4.67 20.74 6.64
N ASP A 60 4.48 20.17 7.83
CA ASP A 60 5.37 19.17 8.41
C ASP A 60 5.47 17.90 7.56
N LEU A 61 4.32 17.42 7.04
CA LEU A 61 4.28 16.28 6.13
C LEU A 61 5.06 16.55 4.85
N ASN A 62 4.87 17.71 4.23
CA ASN A 62 5.58 18.08 3.02
C ASN A 62 7.08 18.20 3.28
N GLU A 63 7.48 18.91 4.33
CA GLU A 63 8.89 19.08 4.67
C GLU A 63 9.60 17.73 4.88
N GLU A 64 8.96 16.79 5.59
CA GLU A 64 9.49 15.45 5.81
C GLU A 64 9.50 14.61 4.51
N LEU A 65 8.40 14.73 3.75
CA LEU A 65 8.18 14.28 2.37
C LEU A 65 9.40 14.50 1.49
N ASP A 66 9.75 15.77 1.41
CA ASP A 66 10.62 16.35 0.40
C ASP A 66 12.07 15.92 0.57
N LYS A 67 12.47 15.63 1.81
CA LYS A 67 13.78 15.03 2.14
C LYS A 67 13.99 13.68 1.45
N HIS A 68 12.90 13.00 1.07
CA HIS A 68 12.91 11.62 0.56
C HIS A 68 12.31 11.46 -0.83
N ILE A 69 11.92 12.56 -1.49
CA ILE A 69 11.51 12.53 -2.89
C ILE A 69 12.75 12.21 -3.73
N GLN A 70 12.89 10.94 -4.11
CA GLN A 70 13.92 10.55 -5.05
C GLN A 70 13.43 10.73 -6.49
N PRO A 71 14.22 11.43 -7.34
CA PRO A 71 13.91 11.56 -8.77
C PRO A 71 14.15 10.27 -9.56
N SER A 72 14.68 9.21 -8.92
CA SER A 72 15.11 8.01 -9.62
C SER A 72 13.95 7.14 -10.11
N ASP A 73 14.12 6.62 -11.32
CA ASP A 73 13.33 5.51 -11.83
C ASP A 73 13.72 4.27 -11.04
N VAL A 74 12.75 3.68 -10.32
CA VAL A 74 12.90 2.34 -9.75
C VAL A 74 13.02 1.37 -10.91
N LYS A 75 14.25 1.05 -11.30
CA LYS A 75 14.55 0.06 -12.34
C LYS A 75 14.81 -1.27 -11.67
N LEU A 76 13.92 -2.23 -11.87
CA LEU A 76 14.21 -3.61 -11.54
C LEU A 76 15.33 -4.12 -12.46
N LYS A 77 16.35 -4.74 -11.87
CA LYS A 77 17.51 -5.26 -12.62
C LYS A 77 17.13 -6.46 -13.50
N THR A 78 16.04 -7.16 -13.17
CA THR A 78 15.66 -8.42 -13.80
C THR A 78 14.31 -8.27 -14.49
N LYS A 79 14.29 -8.58 -15.79
CA LYS A 79 13.04 -8.68 -16.56
C LYS A 79 12.16 -9.76 -15.96
N LYS A 80 10.86 -9.49 -15.84
CA LYS A 80 9.90 -10.46 -15.31
C LYS A 80 8.80 -10.70 -16.32
N GLN A 81 8.46 -11.98 -16.52
CA GLN A 81 7.28 -12.37 -17.29
C GLN A 81 6.05 -12.43 -16.37
N LEU A 82 4.87 -12.25 -16.97
CA LEU A 82 3.59 -12.10 -16.27
C LEU A 82 3.29 -13.19 -15.21
N PRO A 83 3.46 -14.50 -15.46
CA PRO A 83 3.12 -15.53 -14.47
C PRO A 83 3.95 -15.43 -13.18
N TYR A 84 5.26 -15.19 -13.32
CA TYR A 84 6.16 -15.03 -12.18
C TYR A 84 5.88 -13.74 -11.42
N ALA A 85 5.64 -12.64 -12.15
CA ALA A 85 5.25 -11.37 -11.58
C ALA A 85 3.94 -11.46 -10.77
N LEU A 86 2.92 -12.17 -11.28
CA LEU A 86 1.65 -12.39 -10.56
C LEU A 86 1.84 -13.20 -9.29
N ARG A 87 2.65 -14.27 -9.35
CA ARG A 87 2.96 -15.09 -8.17
C ARG A 87 3.66 -14.24 -7.10
N ASP A 88 4.71 -13.51 -7.47
CA ASP A 88 5.45 -12.67 -6.53
C ASP A 88 4.53 -11.58 -5.96
N ALA A 89 3.68 -10.96 -6.78
CA ALA A 89 2.73 -9.96 -6.32
C ALA A 89 1.66 -10.52 -5.35
N ALA A 90 1.25 -11.78 -5.51
CA ALA A 90 0.34 -12.42 -4.55
C ALA A 90 1.00 -12.60 -3.17
N VAL A 91 2.27 -13.01 -3.14
CA VAL A 91 3.05 -13.12 -1.90
C VAL A 91 3.28 -11.74 -1.27
N ALA A 92 3.68 -10.76 -2.08
CA ALA A 92 3.85 -9.37 -1.63
C ALA A 92 2.55 -8.75 -1.09
N THR A 93 1.40 -9.10 -1.64
CA THR A 93 0.09 -8.63 -1.14
C THR A 93 -0.16 -9.13 0.29
N ARG A 94 0.16 -10.40 0.57
CA ARG A 94 0.03 -10.97 1.93
C ARG A 94 1.04 -10.36 2.90
N ALA A 95 2.27 -10.16 2.46
CA ALA A 95 3.28 -9.48 3.28
C ALA A 95 2.89 -8.02 3.58
N LEU A 96 2.31 -7.32 2.60
CA LEU A 96 1.83 -5.95 2.79
C LEU A 96 0.66 -5.87 3.77
N GLU A 97 -0.27 -6.83 3.70
CA GLU A 97 -1.35 -6.97 4.70
C GLU A 97 -0.77 -7.18 6.11
N GLY A 98 0.20 -8.09 6.26
CA GLY A 98 0.88 -8.32 7.55
C GLY A 98 1.61 -7.08 8.07
N LEU A 99 2.34 -6.37 7.21
CA LEU A 99 3.01 -5.10 7.56
C LEU A 99 2.00 -4.07 8.09
N LEU A 100 0.87 -3.91 7.40
CA LEU A 100 -0.16 -2.96 7.79
C LEU A 100 -0.80 -3.32 9.13
N LEU A 101 -1.07 -4.60 9.38
CA LEU A 101 -1.59 -5.05 10.67
C LEU A 101 -0.56 -4.78 11.79
N GLY A 102 0.71 -5.10 11.57
CA GLY A 102 1.77 -4.80 12.54
C GLY A 102 1.97 -3.31 12.79
N LEU A 103 1.68 -2.44 11.82
CA LEU A 103 1.67 -0.99 12.01
C LEU A 103 0.52 -0.55 12.92
N LEU A 104 -0.68 -1.10 12.76
CA LEU A 104 -1.82 -0.77 13.64
C LEU A 104 -1.61 -1.24 15.08
N GLU A 105 -0.90 -2.35 15.27
CA GLU A 105 -0.53 -2.83 16.61
C GLU A 105 0.42 -1.87 17.32
N LYS A 106 1.39 -1.30 16.58
CA LYS A 106 2.36 -0.33 17.12
C LYS A 106 1.75 1.05 17.34
N GLU A 107 0.90 1.48 16.42
CA GLU A 107 0.27 2.80 16.42
C GLU A 107 -1.26 2.66 16.35
N PRO A 108 -1.92 2.33 17.47
CA PRO A 108 -3.37 2.20 17.52
C PRO A 108 -4.05 3.49 17.09
N GLY A 109 -4.96 3.40 16.12
CA GLY A 109 -5.73 4.56 15.64
C GLY A 109 -5.05 5.39 14.55
N ILE A 110 -3.87 4.99 14.07
CA ILE A 110 -3.18 5.67 12.96
C ILE A 110 -4.02 5.71 11.67
N GLY A 111 -4.87 4.71 11.47
CA GLY A 111 -5.78 4.62 10.33
C GLY A 111 -6.40 3.26 10.18
N LYS A 112 -7.04 3.05 9.04
CA LYS A 112 -7.66 1.79 8.62
C LYS A 112 -6.96 1.26 7.38
N PRO A 113 -6.42 0.02 7.40
CA PRO A 113 -5.85 -0.58 6.21
C PRO A 113 -6.96 -1.01 5.25
N VAL A 114 -6.71 -0.82 3.96
CA VAL A 114 -7.55 -1.27 2.86
C VAL A 114 -6.65 -2.03 1.91
N VAL A 115 -6.64 -3.36 2.05
CA VAL A 115 -5.84 -4.22 1.17
C VAL A 115 -6.49 -4.26 -0.20
N GLY A 116 -5.76 -3.81 -1.22
CA GLY A 116 -6.23 -3.83 -2.59
C GLY A 116 -6.23 -5.24 -3.15
N ARG A 117 -7.15 -5.51 -4.08
CA ARG A 117 -7.08 -6.72 -4.90
C ARG A 117 -5.82 -6.69 -5.74
N LEU A 118 -5.24 -7.87 -5.97
CA LEU A 118 -4.18 -8.08 -6.95
C LEU A 118 -4.60 -7.47 -8.29
N LYS A 119 -3.68 -6.74 -8.93
CA LYS A 119 -3.96 -6.14 -10.23
C LYS A 119 -4.30 -7.23 -11.25
N SER A 120 -5.35 -7.02 -12.04
CA SER A 120 -5.74 -7.99 -13.07
C SER A 120 -4.62 -8.16 -14.12
N SER A 121 -4.47 -9.38 -14.62
CA SER A 121 -3.49 -9.72 -15.65
C SER A 121 -3.62 -8.82 -16.88
N LEU A 122 -4.85 -8.60 -17.36
CA LEU A 122 -5.14 -7.70 -18.48
C LEU A 122 -4.61 -6.29 -18.23
N ARG A 123 -4.86 -5.73 -17.03
CA ARG A 123 -4.41 -4.38 -16.70
C ARG A 123 -2.88 -4.27 -16.55
N ILE A 124 -2.23 -5.34 -16.12
CA ILE A 124 -0.75 -5.43 -16.08
C ILE A 124 -0.19 -5.40 -17.51
N VAL A 125 -0.76 -6.22 -18.41
CA VAL A 125 -0.38 -6.27 -19.83
C VAL A 125 -0.56 -4.90 -20.47
N GLU A 126 -1.72 -4.27 -20.28
CA GLU A 126 -2.01 -2.93 -20.78
C GLU A 126 -0.98 -1.90 -20.30
N LYS A 127 -0.66 -1.88 -19.00
CA LYS A 127 0.34 -0.95 -18.45
C LYS A 127 1.73 -1.20 -19.00
N ALA A 128 2.14 -2.45 -19.16
CA ALA A 128 3.43 -2.79 -19.73
C ALA A 128 3.51 -2.42 -21.22
N ALA A 129 2.44 -2.69 -21.98
CA ALA A 129 2.33 -2.35 -23.40
C ALA A 129 2.30 -0.84 -23.63
N ALA A 130 1.55 -0.08 -22.83
CA ALA A 130 1.50 1.39 -22.88
C ALA A 130 2.86 2.06 -22.63
N ARG A 131 3.80 1.33 -22.01
CA ARG A 131 5.18 1.77 -21.78
C ARG A 131 6.17 1.23 -22.81
N GLY A 132 5.71 0.48 -23.81
CA GLY A 132 6.55 -0.15 -24.84
C GLY A 132 7.44 -1.28 -24.30
N LYS A 133 7.07 -1.93 -23.18
CA LYS A 133 7.92 -2.92 -22.49
C LYS A 133 7.42 -4.36 -22.58
N TRP A 134 6.22 -4.60 -23.10
CA TRP A 134 5.69 -5.95 -23.29
C TRP A 134 6.64 -6.82 -24.14
N PRO A 135 6.93 -8.10 -23.76
CA PRO A 135 6.30 -8.92 -22.71
C PRO A 135 6.91 -8.79 -21.30
N ASP A 136 7.83 -7.86 -21.08
CA ASP A 136 8.39 -7.58 -19.76
C ASP A 136 7.44 -6.72 -18.95
N VAL A 137 7.06 -7.22 -17.77
CA VAL A 137 6.14 -6.55 -16.84
C VAL A 137 6.85 -6.04 -15.59
N SER A 138 8.19 -6.12 -15.52
CA SER A 138 8.98 -5.76 -14.34
C SER A 138 8.74 -4.33 -13.86
N ASP A 139 8.43 -3.38 -14.76
CA ASP A 139 8.18 -1.99 -14.37
C ASP A 139 6.76 -1.70 -13.88
N VAL A 140 5.85 -2.68 -13.89
CA VAL A 140 4.51 -2.49 -13.32
C VAL A 140 4.58 -2.66 -11.80
N LEU A 141 4.84 -1.56 -11.10
CA LEU A 141 5.15 -1.58 -9.65
C LEU A 141 3.91 -1.75 -8.77
N ASP A 142 2.71 -1.53 -9.30
CA ASP A 142 1.45 -1.54 -8.56
C ASP A 142 0.65 -2.85 -8.73
N MET A 143 1.35 -3.99 -8.85
CA MET A 143 0.71 -5.30 -8.92
C MET A 143 0.15 -5.72 -7.56
N ALA A 144 0.98 -5.64 -6.52
CA ALA A 144 0.58 -5.72 -5.11
C ALA A 144 0.34 -4.29 -4.62
N ARG A 145 -0.84 -4.02 -4.06
CA ARG A 145 -1.18 -2.68 -3.58
C ARG A 145 -2.09 -2.69 -2.37
N ALA A 146 -1.92 -1.71 -1.51
CA ALA A 146 -2.86 -1.42 -0.43
C ALA A 146 -2.92 0.09 -0.16
N SER A 147 -3.94 0.48 0.60
CA SER A 147 -4.05 1.84 1.13
C SER A 147 -4.08 1.80 2.66
N LEU A 148 -3.52 2.82 3.29
CA LEU A 148 -3.75 3.12 4.70
C LEU A 148 -4.52 4.44 4.76
N VAL A 149 -5.77 4.35 5.22
CA VAL A 149 -6.70 5.47 5.26
C VAL A 149 -6.67 6.08 6.65
N THR A 150 -6.21 7.31 6.74
CA THR A 150 -5.96 8.03 8.00
C THR A 150 -6.97 9.17 8.16
N ALA A 151 -7.22 9.62 9.39
CA ALA A 151 -8.17 10.71 9.62
C ALA A 151 -7.59 12.11 9.31
N SER A 152 -6.27 12.26 9.34
CA SER A 152 -5.57 13.55 9.22
C SER A 152 -4.17 13.39 8.62
N HIS A 153 -3.56 14.50 8.19
CA HIS A 153 -2.18 14.48 7.67
C HIS A 153 -1.15 14.09 8.71
N GLN A 154 -1.40 14.41 9.99
CA GLN A 154 -0.57 13.93 11.07
C GLN A 154 -0.56 12.39 11.13
N GLY A 155 -1.71 11.74 10.90
CA GLY A 155 -1.79 10.28 10.78
C GLY A 155 -0.95 9.73 9.61
N ILE A 156 -0.97 10.42 8.46
CA ILE A 156 -0.11 10.10 7.31
C ILE A 156 1.38 10.23 7.68
N LEU A 157 1.75 11.32 8.36
CA LEU A 157 3.13 11.59 8.76
C LEU A 157 3.66 10.53 9.73
N VAL A 158 2.87 10.18 10.76
CA VAL A 158 3.20 9.09 11.69
C VAL A 158 3.35 7.79 10.91
N ALA A 159 2.40 7.46 10.02
CA ALA A 159 2.44 6.20 9.27
C ALA A 159 3.69 6.11 8.41
N TYR A 160 4.00 7.18 7.69
CA TYR A 160 5.20 7.27 6.87
C TYR A 160 6.47 7.06 7.70
N LYS A 161 6.60 7.73 8.86
CA LYS A 161 7.77 7.57 9.74
C LYS A 161 7.90 6.13 10.26
N THR A 162 6.80 5.53 10.72
CA THR A 162 6.80 4.15 11.21
C THR A 162 7.16 3.15 10.10
N ILE A 163 6.69 3.37 8.86
CA ILE A 163 7.07 2.54 7.70
C ILE A 163 8.54 2.73 7.36
N ARG A 164 9.03 3.98 7.32
CA ARG A 164 10.43 4.30 7.02
C ARG A 164 11.39 3.66 8.02
N ASP A 165 11.01 3.66 9.30
CA ASP A 165 11.84 3.16 10.39
C ASP A 165 11.69 1.63 10.56
N SER A 166 10.79 0.99 9.79
CA SER A 166 10.63 -0.46 9.76
C SER A 166 11.82 -1.16 9.09
N LYS A 167 12.25 -2.28 9.66
CA LYS A 167 13.29 -3.15 9.07
C LYS A 167 12.75 -4.16 8.06
N GLU A 168 11.43 -4.26 7.92
CA GLU A 168 10.75 -5.22 7.05
C GLU A 168 10.66 -4.75 5.60
N VAL A 169 10.75 -3.43 5.39
CA VAL A 169 10.64 -2.81 4.07
C VAL A 169 11.66 -1.71 3.89
N LYS A 170 12.00 -1.46 2.63
CA LYS A 170 12.75 -0.30 2.16
C LYS A 170 11.85 0.53 1.25
N ILE A 171 11.77 1.83 1.52
CA ILE A 171 11.06 2.77 0.65
C ILE A 171 11.96 3.08 -0.56
N LEU A 172 11.54 2.66 -1.75
CA LEU A 172 12.25 2.90 -3.00
C LEU A 172 11.84 4.20 -3.68
N LYS A 173 10.58 4.60 -3.52
CA LYS A 173 10.05 5.82 -4.14
C LYS A 173 8.95 6.42 -3.28
N VAL A 174 8.99 7.74 -3.14
CA VAL A 174 7.94 8.54 -2.52
C VAL A 174 7.38 9.49 -3.58
N LYS A 175 6.06 9.52 -3.71
CA LYS A 175 5.33 10.51 -4.49
C LYS A 175 4.36 11.22 -3.58
N ASN A 176 4.69 12.45 -3.23
CA ASN A 176 3.81 13.33 -2.48
C ASN A 176 2.86 14.05 -3.45
N ARG A 177 1.59 13.66 -3.47
CA ARG A 177 0.56 14.31 -4.30
C ARG A 177 -0.31 15.29 -3.49
N PHE A 178 0.05 15.61 -2.25
CA PHE A 178 -0.54 16.76 -1.55
C PHE A 178 0.01 18.09 -2.05
N ARG A 179 1.18 18.07 -2.69
CA ARG A 179 1.76 19.28 -3.29
C ARG A 179 0.88 19.79 -4.46
N PRO A 180 0.60 21.10 -4.55
CA PRO A 180 -0.23 21.67 -5.61
C PRO A 180 0.28 21.40 -7.03
N ASP A 181 1.61 21.35 -7.20
CA ASP A 181 2.26 21.10 -8.49
C ASP A 181 2.28 19.61 -8.90
N ALA A 182 2.13 18.70 -7.93
CA ALA A 182 2.19 17.25 -8.15
C ALA A 182 0.85 16.64 -8.58
N ALA A 183 -0.27 17.24 -8.18
CA ALA A 183 -1.59 16.66 -8.36
C ALA A 183 -2.28 17.10 -9.67
N LYS A 184 -1.62 16.90 -10.81
CA LYS A 184 -2.14 17.25 -12.15
C LYS A 184 -3.46 16.58 -12.52
N ASN A 185 -3.83 15.52 -11.81
CA ASN A 185 -5.01 14.70 -12.04
C ASN A 185 -5.96 14.69 -10.84
N GLY A 186 -5.87 15.65 -9.91
CA GLY A 186 -6.78 15.76 -8.77
C GLY A 186 -6.49 14.81 -7.60
N TRP A 187 -5.71 13.75 -7.80
CA TRP A 187 -5.37 12.79 -6.74
C TRP A 187 -4.50 13.42 -5.65
N ARG A 188 -4.92 13.29 -4.39
CA ARG A 188 -4.19 13.77 -3.21
C ARG A 188 -3.91 12.58 -2.27
N ASP A 189 -2.72 12.02 -2.37
CA ASP A 189 -2.21 10.91 -1.57
C ASP A 189 -0.69 11.01 -1.36
N VAL A 190 -0.14 10.23 -0.44
CA VAL A 190 1.29 9.87 -0.47
C VAL A 190 1.40 8.45 -1.02
N ASN A 191 2.03 8.30 -2.17
CA ASN A 191 2.25 7.01 -2.79
C ASN A 191 3.69 6.54 -2.57
N LEU A 192 3.84 5.36 -1.98
CA LEU A 192 5.10 4.72 -1.63
C LEU A 192 5.29 3.47 -2.48
N ILE A 193 6.47 3.31 -3.07
CA ILE A 193 6.92 2.03 -3.62
C ILE A 193 7.84 1.39 -2.59
N LEU A 194 7.45 0.22 -2.10
CA LEU A 194 8.15 -0.54 -1.08
C LEU A 194 8.83 -1.75 -1.71
N GLU A 195 10.01 -2.09 -1.22
CA GLU A 195 10.67 -3.38 -1.41
C GLU A 195 10.76 -4.08 -0.06
N PHE A 196 10.27 -5.32 0.03
CA PHE A 196 10.42 -6.10 1.26
C PHE A 196 11.87 -6.54 1.43
N THR A 197 12.40 -6.36 2.64
CA THR A 197 13.81 -6.67 2.97
C THR A 197 13.96 -7.93 3.81
N THR A 198 12.85 -8.52 4.26
CA THR A 198 12.84 -9.74 5.06
C THR A 198 11.64 -10.63 4.71
N GLY A 199 11.68 -11.89 5.18
CA GLY A 199 10.56 -12.82 5.11
C GLY A 199 10.34 -13.43 3.72
N SER A 200 9.16 -14.04 3.52
CA SER A 200 8.83 -14.75 2.28
C SER A 200 8.67 -13.86 1.06
N ALA A 201 8.53 -12.54 1.26
CA ALA A 201 8.39 -11.55 0.22
C ALA A 201 9.70 -10.79 -0.09
N GLU A 202 10.84 -11.19 0.47
CA GLU A 202 12.13 -10.51 0.27
C GLU A 202 12.43 -10.22 -1.22
N GLY A 203 12.78 -8.97 -1.53
CA GLY A 203 13.04 -8.47 -2.89
C GLY A 203 11.80 -8.27 -3.76
N MET A 204 10.59 -8.52 -3.23
CA MET A 204 9.34 -8.24 -3.93
C MET A 204 8.89 -6.80 -3.70
N LEU A 205 8.16 -6.26 -4.66
CA LEU A 205 7.67 -4.88 -4.62
C LEU A 205 6.19 -4.81 -4.28
N ALA A 206 5.80 -3.73 -3.61
CA ALA A 206 4.41 -3.35 -3.46
C ALA A 206 4.22 -1.83 -3.46
N GLU A 207 3.02 -1.40 -3.83
CA GLU A 207 2.58 0.00 -3.73
C GLU A 207 1.74 0.19 -2.47
N LEU A 208 2.08 1.20 -1.67
CA LEU A 208 1.27 1.62 -0.53
C LEU A 208 0.81 3.07 -0.73
N GLN A 209 -0.49 3.32 -0.60
CA GLN A 209 -1.07 4.65 -0.68
C GLN A 209 -1.51 5.11 0.71
N LEU A 210 -0.96 6.21 1.20
CA LEU A 210 -1.42 6.86 2.43
C LEU A 210 -2.44 7.93 2.03
N GLN A 211 -3.68 7.76 2.48
CA GLN A 211 -4.82 8.55 2.05
C GLN A 211 -5.51 9.20 3.25
N LEU A 212 -6.12 10.35 3.04
CA LEU A 212 -7.07 10.90 4.00
C LEU A 212 -8.42 10.23 3.83
N LYS A 213 -9.09 9.98 4.95
CA LYS A 213 -10.42 9.37 4.99
C LYS A 213 -11.43 10.13 4.14
N LEU A 214 -11.46 11.46 4.26
CA LEU A 214 -12.38 12.30 3.48
C LEU A 214 -12.25 12.05 1.97
N LEU A 215 -11.01 12.01 1.47
CA LEU A 215 -10.73 11.82 0.05
C LEU A 215 -10.99 10.38 -0.40
N HIS A 216 -10.62 9.40 0.43
CA HIS A 216 -10.85 7.99 0.16
C HIS A 216 -12.35 7.65 0.12
N ASP A 217 -13.13 8.19 1.05
CA ASP A 217 -14.57 8.00 1.10
C ASP A 217 -15.23 8.64 -0.13
N GLU A 218 -14.79 9.82 -0.56
CA GLU A 218 -15.34 10.49 -1.75
C GLU A 218 -15.04 9.73 -3.05
N GLU A 219 -13.84 9.15 -3.17
CA GLU A 219 -13.48 8.25 -4.27
C GLU A 219 -14.40 7.02 -4.30
N ASN A 220 -14.58 6.35 -3.16
CA ASN A 220 -15.35 5.11 -3.08
C ASN A 220 -16.86 5.33 -3.24
N ARG A 221 -17.40 6.42 -2.68
CA ARG A 221 -18.82 6.76 -2.74
C ARG A 221 -19.33 6.82 -4.19
N ARG A 222 -18.48 7.28 -5.11
CA ARG A 222 -18.84 7.47 -6.52
C ARG A 222 -18.39 6.31 -7.41
N GLY A 223 -17.39 5.53 -7.00
CA GLY A 223 -17.02 4.26 -7.65
C GLY A 223 -18.12 3.20 -7.55
N ASN A 224 -18.97 3.28 -6.51
CA ASN A 224 -20.13 2.41 -6.28
C ASN A 224 -21.44 2.95 -6.85
N THR A 225 -21.45 4.07 -7.59
CA THR A 225 -22.61 4.43 -8.41
C THR A 225 -22.64 3.47 -9.59
N THR A 226 -23.26 2.31 -9.38
CA THR A 226 -23.68 1.42 -10.46
C THR A 226 -24.59 2.25 -11.35
N VAL A 227 -24.11 2.60 -12.54
CA VAL A 227 -25.00 3.05 -13.60
C VAL A 227 -25.86 1.83 -13.89
N GLU A 228 -27.08 1.81 -13.37
CA GLU A 228 -28.09 0.85 -13.78
C GLU A 228 -28.35 1.16 -15.25
N PHE A 229 -27.73 0.35 -16.12
CA PHE A 229 -28.06 0.35 -17.52
C PHE A 229 -29.41 -0.35 -17.63
N GLU A 230 -30.49 0.43 -17.76
CA GLU A 230 -31.65 -0.05 -18.49
C GLU A 230 -31.16 -0.27 -19.92
N VAL A 231 -30.74 -1.51 -20.19
CA VAL A 231 -30.59 -1.99 -21.56
C VAL A 231 -32.01 -2.12 -22.05
N GLU A 232 -32.48 -1.15 -22.84
CA GLU A 232 -33.62 -1.37 -23.72
C GLU A 232 -33.20 -2.55 -24.60
N GLU A 233 -33.75 -3.74 -24.31
CA GLU A 233 -33.58 -4.92 -25.14
C GLU A 233 -34.26 -4.62 -26.48
N GLU A 234 -33.51 -4.11 -27.45
CA GLU A 234 -33.90 -4.20 -28.85
C GLU A 234 -33.93 -5.70 -29.19
N GLU A 235 -35.15 -6.24 -29.35
CA GLU A 235 -35.43 -7.58 -29.86
C GLU A 235 -34.97 -7.67 -31.32
N ASP A 236 -33.66 -7.81 -31.53
CA ASP A 236 -33.10 -8.21 -32.82
C ASP A 236 -33.10 -9.74 -32.88
N ASP A 237 -34.16 -10.28 -33.49
CA ASP A 237 -34.32 -11.67 -33.90
C ASP A 237 -33.30 -12.06 -34.99
N ASP A 238 -32.03 -12.28 -34.65
CA ASP A 238 -31.06 -12.85 -35.61
C ASP A 238 -29.98 -13.72 -34.90
N ASP A 239 -30.16 -15.05 -34.98
CA ASP A 239 -29.20 -16.19 -35.07
C ASP A 239 -27.72 -16.10 -34.57
N GLU A 240 -27.31 -15.18 -33.70
CA GLU A 240 -25.94 -15.08 -33.16
C GLU A 240 -25.71 -15.83 -31.82
N SER A 241 -26.71 -16.56 -31.31
CA SER A 241 -26.68 -17.21 -29.99
C SER A 241 -25.69 -18.39 -29.84
N MET A 242 -25.07 -18.86 -30.93
CA MET A 242 -24.27 -20.09 -30.90
C MET A 242 -22.82 -19.91 -30.37
N TRP A 243 -22.24 -18.71 -30.43
CA TRP A 243 -20.84 -18.49 -30.03
C TRP A 243 -20.66 -18.01 -28.57
N MET A 244 -21.75 -17.61 -27.90
CA MET A 244 -21.70 -17.08 -26.52
C MET A 244 -21.71 -18.17 -25.42
N GLN A 245 -22.05 -19.43 -25.74
CA GLN A 245 -22.11 -20.51 -24.73
C GLN A 245 -20.74 -21.06 -24.30
N SER A 246 -19.67 -20.76 -25.04
CA SER A 246 -18.30 -21.25 -24.75
C SER A 246 -17.62 -20.52 -23.58
N TRP A 247 -18.02 -19.29 -23.26
CA TRP A 247 -17.34 -18.44 -22.27
C TRP A 247 -18.00 -18.42 -20.88
N ARG A 248 -19.14 -19.09 -20.71
CA ARG A 248 -19.87 -19.21 -19.44
C ARG A 248 -19.67 -20.56 -18.72
N GLN A 249 -18.58 -21.27 -19.00
CA GLN A 249 -18.21 -22.44 -18.20
C GLN A 249 -17.40 -21.95 -16.97
N PRO A 250 -17.90 -22.13 -15.73
CA PRO A 250 -17.05 -21.97 -14.56
C PRO A 250 -15.89 -22.97 -14.67
N VAL A 251 -14.66 -22.49 -14.51
CA VAL A 251 -13.48 -23.35 -14.34
C VAL A 251 -13.65 -24.08 -13.02
N MET A 252 -14.30 -25.24 -13.05
CA MET A 252 -14.27 -26.23 -11.98
C MET A 252 -12.85 -26.78 -11.93
N LEU A 253 -12.06 -26.31 -10.96
CA LEU A 253 -10.80 -26.94 -10.61
C LEU A 253 -11.09 -28.38 -10.18
N ILE A 254 -10.71 -29.33 -11.04
CA ILE A 254 -10.76 -30.76 -10.77
C ILE A 254 -9.73 -31.07 -9.68
N GLY A 255 -10.19 -31.10 -8.43
CA GLY A 255 -9.59 -31.87 -7.35
C GLY A 255 -10.57 -32.96 -6.98
N LYS A 256 -10.30 -34.21 -7.37
CA LYS A 256 -11.10 -35.36 -6.93
C LYS A 256 -10.91 -35.50 -5.40
N PRO A 257 -11.98 -35.63 -4.61
CA PRO A 257 -11.84 -36.00 -3.21
C PRO A 257 -11.33 -37.46 -3.15
N VAL A 258 -10.27 -37.65 -2.38
CA VAL A 258 -9.81 -38.98 -1.95
C VAL A 258 -10.87 -39.54 -0.99
N PRO A 259 -11.36 -40.78 -1.18
CA PRO A 259 -12.25 -41.40 -0.22
C PRO A 259 -11.47 -41.65 1.08
N ILE A 260 -11.99 -41.12 2.18
CA ILE A 260 -11.54 -41.49 3.52
C ILE A 260 -12.27 -42.79 3.85
N ASP A 261 -11.55 -43.90 3.80
CA ASP A 261 -12.01 -45.17 4.34
C ASP A 261 -12.16 -45.02 5.85
N SER A 262 -13.41 -45.18 6.30
CA SER A 262 -13.74 -45.51 7.67
C SER A 262 -13.24 -46.91 7.97
N GLU A 263 -12.35 -47.05 8.95
CA GLU A 263 -12.17 -48.18 9.87
C GLU A 263 -10.71 -48.24 10.34
N ASN A 264 -10.44 -47.76 11.55
CA ASN A 264 -9.80 -48.62 12.54
C ASN A 264 -9.86 -47.98 13.93
N GLU A 265 -10.66 -48.61 14.77
CA GLU A 265 -10.60 -48.53 16.21
C GLU A 265 -9.22 -48.98 16.70
N SER A 266 -8.55 -48.19 17.54
CA SER A 266 -7.84 -48.77 18.68
C SER A 266 -7.72 -47.75 19.81
N CYS A 267 -8.34 -48.11 20.92
CA CYS A 267 -8.20 -47.50 22.23
C CYS A 267 -6.74 -47.44 22.67
N GLN A 268 -6.25 -46.27 23.08
CA GLN A 268 -5.37 -46.18 24.25
C GLN A 268 -5.72 -44.93 25.07
N GLN A 269 -6.17 -45.22 26.29
CA GLN A 269 -6.42 -44.29 27.38
C GLN A 269 -5.09 -43.69 27.86
N ILE A 270 -5.01 -42.36 28.00
CA ILE A 270 -4.13 -41.73 28.99
C ILE A 270 -4.89 -40.59 29.67
N HIS A 271 -4.95 -40.69 31.00
CA HIS A 271 -5.63 -39.80 31.94
C HIS A 271 -5.14 -38.34 31.85
N GLY A 272 -6.07 -37.40 31.68
CA GLY A 272 -5.86 -35.98 31.94
C GLY A 272 -6.57 -35.56 33.23
N ASN A 273 -5.81 -35.44 34.32
CA ASN A 273 -6.28 -34.82 35.55
C ASN A 273 -6.22 -33.29 35.40
N ASN A 274 -7.35 -32.66 35.68
CA ASN A 274 -7.55 -31.22 35.79
C ASN A 274 -7.33 -30.80 37.25
N PRO A 275 -6.60 -29.71 37.54
CA PRO A 275 -6.81 -29.01 38.80
C PRO A 275 -7.10 -27.53 38.55
N ALA A 276 -8.39 -27.21 38.52
CA ALA A 276 -8.90 -25.89 38.84
C ALA A 276 -9.64 -26.01 40.18
N ALA A 277 -8.95 -25.67 41.28
CA ALA A 277 -9.51 -25.20 42.54
C ALA A 277 -8.42 -25.22 43.61
N GLN A 278 -8.06 -24.05 44.13
CA GLN A 278 -7.89 -23.75 45.56
C GLN A 278 -7.07 -22.46 45.70
N LEU A 279 -7.79 -21.36 45.87
CA LEU A 279 -7.30 -20.09 46.38
C LEU A 279 -8.01 -19.93 47.72
N ASP A 280 -7.27 -20.10 48.82
CA ASP A 280 -7.61 -19.48 50.10
C ASP A 280 -6.47 -19.68 51.14
N LYS A 281 -6.14 -18.55 51.78
CA LYS A 281 -5.49 -18.37 53.10
C LYS A 281 -3.99 -18.70 53.26
N ALA A 282 -3.20 -17.63 53.46
CA ALA A 282 -2.51 -17.38 54.73
C ALA A 282 -1.89 -15.96 54.75
N ASN A 283 -2.41 -15.11 55.63
CA ASN A 283 -1.82 -13.85 56.10
C ASN A 283 -1.20 -14.16 57.47
N GLU A 284 0.12 -14.11 57.61
CA GLU A 284 0.88 -13.98 58.86
C GLU A 284 2.17 -13.23 58.48
N LEU A 285 2.26 -11.93 58.78
CA LEU A 285 2.95 -11.38 59.96
C LEU A 285 4.41 -11.84 60.08
N ASP A 286 5.35 -10.99 59.65
CA ASP A 286 6.56 -10.78 60.44
C ASP A 286 7.13 -9.37 60.20
N ASP A 287 7.02 -8.55 61.25
CA ASP A 287 7.53 -7.19 61.37
C ASP A 287 8.78 -7.29 62.26
N SER A 288 9.96 -7.01 61.71
CA SER A 288 11.16 -6.82 62.54
C SER A 288 12.06 -5.73 61.94
N SER A 289 11.74 -4.50 62.32
CA SER A 289 12.63 -3.35 62.24
C SER A 289 13.69 -3.43 63.34
N GLY A 290 14.95 -3.61 62.96
CA GLY A 290 16.12 -3.51 63.83
C GLY A 290 16.95 -2.26 63.49
N GLU A 291 17.22 -1.46 64.52
CA GLU A 291 17.85 -0.14 64.50
C GLU A 291 19.38 -0.13 64.25
N ALA A 292 19.81 1.06 63.81
CA ALA A 292 20.94 1.86 64.30
C ALA A 292 22.35 1.79 63.67
N SER A 293 22.86 3.02 63.49
CA SER A 293 24.26 3.49 63.56
C SER A 293 25.16 3.21 62.33
N GLN A 294 26.07 4.07 61.89
CA GLN A 294 26.58 5.38 62.34
C GLN A 294 27.53 5.89 61.21
N VAL A 295 27.63 7.22 61.09
CA VAL A 295 28.88 8.02 60.92
C VAL A 295 29.88 7.65 59.80
N ASN A 296 30.03 8.55 58.80
CA ASN A 296 31.30 9.24 58.50
C ASN A 296 31.16 10.20 57.30
N GLN A 297 31.38 11.49 57.54
CA GLN A 297 31.96 12.42 56.55
C GLN A 297 33.49 12.36 56.70
N PRO A 298 34.28 12.73 55.67
CA PRO A 298 34.78 14.10 55.64
C PRO A 298 34.92 14.75 54.24
N GLU A 299 34.65 16.06 54.24
CA GLU A 299 35.36 17.20 53.63
C GLU A 299 36.33 17.08 52.42
N ALA A 300 36.14 18.09 51.54
CA ALA A 300 37.12 19.00 50.94
C ALA A 300 37.73 18.69 49.54
N ALA A 301 37.41 19.57 48.57
CA ALA A 301 38.34 20.47 47.84
C ALA A 301 37.66 21.00 46.55
N ARG A 302 37.28 22.29 46.49
CA ARG A 302 37.96 23.38 45.75
C ARG A 302 38.35 23.07 44.29
N HIS A 303 37.73 23.75 43.32
CA HIS A 303 38.42 24.77 42.50
C HIS A 303 37.50 25.57 41.54
N HIS A 304 37.97 26.79 41.28
CA HIS A 304 37.50 27.90 40.42
C HIS A 304 36.98 27.46 39.03
N GLY A 305 36.07 28.15 38.35
CA GLY A 305 35.79 29.58 38.33
C GLY A 305 36.50 30.26 37.13
N ARG A 306 35.69 30.70 36.15
CA ARG A 306 35.90 31.75 35.11
C ARG A 306 35.68 31.30 33.66
N ASP A 307 34.49 31.64 33.18
CA ASP A 307 34.18 32.68 32.19
C ASP A 307 34.77 32.73 30.76
N PRO A 308 34.01 33.31 29.82
CA PRO A 308 34.13 33.16 28.38
C PRO A 308 34.80 34.38 27.70
N GLY A 309 35.19 34.24 26.44
CA GLY A 309 35.40 35.42 25.60
C GLY A 309 36.19 35.21 24.30
N CYS A 310 35.92 36.15 23.38
CA CYS A 310 36.59 36.50 22.12
C CYS A 310 36.01 35.81 20.87
N ILE A 311 35.21 36.48 20.02
CA ILE A 311 35.43 37.72 19.22
C ILE A 311 36.52 37.58 18.16
N GLY A 312 36.12 37.85 16.90
CA GLY A 312 36.97 38.11 15.73
C GLY A 312 36.42 37.33 14.54
N GLY A 313 35.82 37.91 13.50
CA GLY A 313 36.13 39.19 12.83
C GLY A 313 36.79 38.87 11.49
N GLY A 314 36.20 39.26 10.36
CA GLY A 314 36.85 39.15 9.05
C GLY A 314 35.91 39.18 7.85
N ALA A 315 35.62 40.38 7.35
CA ALA A 315 35.04 40.63 6.04
C ALA A 315 36.14 40.69 4.97
N TYR A 316 35.87 40.21 3.74
CA TYR A 316 36.37 40.73 2.44
C TYR A 316 35.50 40.10 1.32
N ALA A 317 34.69 40.89 0.61
CA ALA A 317 34.95 41.45 -0.73
C ALA A 317 35.25 40.38 -1.80
N ASN A 318 34.28 40.06 -2.67
CA ASN A 318 34.08 40.67 -4.01
C ASN A 318 35.02 40.06 -5.07
N THR A 319 34.48 39.38 -6.09
CA THR A 319 34.65 39.71 -7.53
C THR A 319 34.07 38.63 -8.47
N SER A 320 33.34 39.11 -9.48
CA SER A 320 33.30 38.67 -10.89
C SER A 320 32.82 37.26 -11.31
N ARG A 321 31.62 37.22 -11.93
CA ARG A 321 31.37 36.62 -13.27
C ARG A 321 32.20 37.35 -14.34
N PRO A 322 32.36 36.88 -15.61
CA PRO A 322 31.59 35.86 -16.35
C PRO A 322 32.41 34.88 -17.23
N HIS A 323 31.77 33.81 -17.70
CA HIS A 323 31.49 33.52 -19.12
C HIS A 323 30.46 32.39 -19.23
#